data_AF-A0A1C3L4Z2-F1
#
_entry.id   AF-A0A1C3L4Z2-F1
#
_cell.length_a   1.000
_cell.length_b   1.000
_cell.length_c   1.000
_cell.angle_alpha   90.00
_cell.angle_beta   90.00
_cell.angle_gamma   90.00
#
_symmetry.space_group_name_H-M   'P 1'
#
loop_
_entity.id
_entity.type
_entity.pdbx_description
1 polymer ?
#
loop_
_entity_poly.entity_id
_entity_poly.type
_entity_poly.pdbx_seq_one_letter_code
_entity_poly.pdbx_strand_id
1 'polypeptide(L)'
;MTNVIECTFKVPPPTAKAPDNAVIWNQFQYCDEKGWYSLSNHEEITLRPTCFNDARVKFLPQLDKIPSEFESVLCGKYDAKAWGKDECNIVIEGEKDVHISLPGLTEKINYNHRERFPTFLKNWKIIVSILNKHVTVIRINTETALIISINEKNNVTVKSVDFNNGFLCVNPHTNLAIAYGGFALNDLKMCELVPSITHEGGEWAFFVHLFKWGHIIIPKDIEIKLPSPGLKLIGKKIDTIAIVSLPPNIYIHVKIDGPKCIRKLEYGQDYNITAIKSSESDIDIYLLFDGQLLKYEFSFDTRLNKEGKGRSTNYAKLKCTSKSKEVSTFVFQETPNCKVLLGSNCPSDNLGHMLCNQTISIFDAETGEYQSHPQGLQLTDVFTTLSYPVEKD
;
A
#
# COMPACT_ATOMS: atom_id res chain seq x y z
N MET A 1 16.84 -1.58 19.74
CA MET A 1 17.84 -0.59 19.30
C MET A 1 18.04 -0.79 17.81
N THR A 2 17.23 -0.13 16.99
CA THR A 2 17.43 -0.10 15.54
C THR A 2 18.45 0.99 15.25
N ASN A 3 19.56 0.63 14.60
CA ASN A 3 20.46 1.61 14.01
C ASN A 3 19.63 2.44 13.03
N VAL A 4 19.23 3.64 13.43
CA VAL A 4 18.70 4.63 12.48
C VAL A 4 19.90 5.02 11.64
N ILE A 5 20.08 4.33 10.51
CA ILE A 5 21.03 4.76 9.49
C ILE A 5 20.54 6.14 9.08
N GLU A 6 21.31 7.18 9.37
CA GLU A 6 21.00 8.51 8.89
C GLU A 6 20.95 8.44 7.36
N CYS A 7 19.86 8.96 6.79
CA CYS A 7 19.62 8.98 5.36
C CYS A 7 19.56 10.41 4.84
N THR A 8 20.02 10.61 3.62
CA THR A 8 19.84 11.85 2.85
C THR A 8 18.93 11.58 1.67
N PHE A 9 18.05 12.53 1.35
CA PHE A 9 17.18 12.44 0.18
C PHE A 9 17.87 13.12 -1.00
N LYS A 10 18.18 12.36 -2.05
CA LYS A 10 18.90 12.84 -3.25
C LYS A 10 18.13 12.46 -4.52
N VAL A 11 18.34 13.23 -5.59
CA VAL A 11 17.86 12.87 -6.94
C VAL A 11 18.72 11.70 -7.45
N PRO A 12 18.14 10.59 -7.92
CA PRO A 12 18.91 9.49 -8.49
C PRO A 12 19.66 9.93 -9.77
N PRO A 13 20.81 9.31 -10.09
CA PRO A 13 21.54 9.64 -11.31
C PRO A 13 20.70 9.25 -12.55
N PRO A 14 20.81 9.97 -13.68
CA PRO A 14 20.06 9.67 -14.90
C PRO A 14 20.33 8.27 -15.48
N THR A 15 21.46 7.66 -15.11
CA THR A 15 21.88 6.30 -15.52
C THR A 15 21.14 5.20 -14.77
N ALA A 16 20.46 5.52 -13.66
CA ALA A 16 19.77 4.57 -12.82
C ALA A 16 18.47 4.08 -13.48
N LYS A 17 18.58 3.17 -14.45
CA LYS A 17 17.45 2.55 -15.13
C LYS A 17 17.61 1.04 -15.21
N ALA A 18 16.49 0.32 -15.14
CA ALA A 18 16.46 -1.09 -15.51
C ALA A 18 16.87 -1.24 -16.99
N PRO A 19 17.43 -2.39 -17.39
CA PRO A 19 17.75 -2.69 -18.79
C PRO A 19 16.54 -2.51 -19.70
N ASP A 20 16.76 -2.04 -20.94
CA ASP A 20 15.67 -1.69 -21.87
C ASP A 20 14.79 -2.90 -22.26
N ASN A 21 15.33 -4.13 -22.16
CA ASN A 21 14.59 -5.38 -22.40
C ASN A 21 13.95 -5.98 -21.14
N ALA A 22 14.10 -5.36 -19.97
CA ALA A 22 13.46 -5.82 -18.75
C ALA A 22 11.95 -5.58 -18.81
N VAL A 23 11.18 -6.66 -18.70
CA VAL A 23 9.71 -6.61 -18.61
C VAL A 23 9.29 -6.43 -17.16
N ILE A 24 9.89 -7.24 -16.28
CA ILE A 24 9.74 -7.18 -14.83
C ILE A 24 11.11 -7.30 -14.18
N TRP A 25 11.25 -6.80 -12.95
CA TRP A 25 12.48 -6.97 -12.19
C TRP A 25 12.22 -6.94 -10.69
N ASN A 26 13.23 -7.37 -9.94
CA ASN A 26 13.31 -7.18 -8.50
C ASN A 26 14.60 -6.42 -8.17
N GLN A 27 14.97 -6.35 -6.89
CA GLN A 27 16.18 -5.63 -6.48
C GLN A 27 17.47 -6.20 -7.08
N PHE A 28 17.56 -7.49 -7.39
CA PHE A 28 18.82 -8.15 -7.81
C PHE A 28 18.85 -8.61 -9.26
N GLN A 29 17.68 -8.85 -9.86
CA GLN A 29 17.54 -9.51 -11.16
C GLN A 29 16.38 -8.93 -11.96
N TYR A 30 16.45 -9.07 -13.28
CA TYR A 30 15.37 -8.72 -14.20
C TYR A 30 15.01 -9.90 -15.09
N CYS A 31 13.79 -9.88 -15.63
CA CYS A 31 13.27 -10.88 -16.54
C CYS A 31 12.77 -10.24 -17.83
N ASP A 32 13.09 -10.85 -18.96
CA ASP A 32 12.65 -10.48 -20.32
C ASP A 32 11.57 -11.44 -20.86
N GLU A 33 10.88 -12.15 -19.95
CA GLU A 33 9.97 -13.29 -20.19
C GLU A 33 10.64 -14.60 -20.65
N LYS A 34 11.92 -14.59 -21.03
CA LYS A 34 12.65 -15.79 -21.48
C LYS A 34 13.59 -16.35 -20.42
N GLY A 35 14.02 -15.52 -19.49
CA GLY A 35 14.91 -15.91 -18.39
C GLY A 35 15.09 -14.81 -17.36
N TRP A 36 15.74 -15.14 -16.25
CA TRP A 36 16.17 -14.18 -15.23
C TRP A 36 17.65 -13.89 -15.38
N TYR A 37 18.02 -12.62 -15.27
CA TYR A 37 19.38 -12.14 -15.43
C TYR A 37 19.74 -11.19 -14.28
N SER A 38 21.00 -11.17 -13.87
CA SER A 38 21.48 -10.28 -12.80
C SER A 38 21.41 -8.81 -13.22
N LEU A 39 21.00 -7.96 -12.28
CA LEU A 39 21.05 -6.50 -12.40
C LEU A 39 22.41 -5.99 -11.91
N SER A 40 23.28 -5.59 -12.85
CA SER A 40 24.60 -5.05 -12.52
C SER A 40 24.54 -3.74 -11.74
N ASN A 41 23.51 -2.93 -11.94
CA ASN A 41 23.30 -1.63 -11.28
C ASN A 41 22.25 -1.67 -10.16
N HIS A 42 22.06 -2.83 -9.51
CA HIS A 42 21.03 -3.06 -8.51
C HIS A 42 20.91 -1.96 -7.43
N GLU A 43 22.03 -1.46 -6.90
CA GLU A 43 22.01 -0.40 -5.87
C GLU A 43 21.38 0.92 -6.34
N GLU A 44 21.53 1.23 -7.63
CA GLU A 44 21.02 2.47 -8.24
C GLU A 44 19.52 2.40 -8.50
N ILE A 45 19.01 1.23 -8.88
CA ILE A 45 17.60 1.01 -9.27
C ILE A 45 16.74 0.42 -8.16
N THR A 46 17.33 0.17 -6.99
CA THR A 46 16.62 -0.42 -5.86
C THR A 46 15.51 0.49 -5.35
N LEU A 47 14.50 -0.14 -4.77
CA LEU A 47 13.37 0.55 -4.16
C LEU A 47 13.83 1.19 -2.84
N ARG A 48 13.56 2.50 -2.67
CA ARG A 48 14.00 3.29 -1.52
C ARG A 48 12.86 4.16 -1.01
N PRO A 49 12.77 4.43 0.31
CA PRO A 49 11.84 5.43 0.83
C PRO A 49 11.95 6.76 0.07
N THR A 50 10.80 7.35 -0.24
CA THR A 50 10.65 8.63 -0.93
C THR A 50 9.72 9.56 -0.13
N CYS A 51 9.71 10.85 -0.47
CA CYS A 51 8.88 11.86 0.18
C CYS A 51 8.12 12.67 -0.86
N PHE A 52 6.90 13.09 -0.50
CA PHE A 52 6.13 14.00 -1.33
C PHE A 52 6.75 15.40 -1.33
N ASN A 53 7.02 15.96 -2.51
CA ASN A 53 7.60 17.29 -2.70
C ASN A 53 6.71 18.41 -2.16
N ASP A 54 5.40 18.19 -2.13
CA ASP A 54 4.41 19.12 -1.60
C ASP A 54 4.20 18.99 -0.08
N ALA A 55 5.04 18.19 0.59
CA ALA A 55 5.01 17.95 2.03
C ALA A 55 3.63 17.50 2.55
N ARG A 56 2.83 16.79 1.74
CA ARG A 56 1.51 16.31 2.18
C ARG A 56 1.58 15.24 3.28
N VAL A 57 2.69 14.51 3.39
CA VAL A 57 2.99 13.61 4.52
C VAL A 57 3.98 14.30 5.44
N LYS A 58 3.62 14.47 6.71
CA LYS A 58 4.41 15.17 7.72
C LYS A 58 4.55 14.31 8.97
N PHE A 59 5.78 14.22 9.46
CA PHE A 59 6.10 13.67 10.77
C PHE A 59 6.24 14.83 11.75
N LEU A 60 5.26 15.00 12.63
CA LEU A 60 5.22 16.09 13.58
C LEU A 60 6.03 15.69 14.83
N PRO A 61 7.20 16.33 15.10
CA PRO A 61 7.90 16.15 16.37
C PRO A 61 7.09 16.77 17.51
N GLN A 62 7.32 16.27 18.72
CA GLN A 62 6.78 16.92 19.91
C GLN A 62 7.42 18.30 20.08
N LEU A 63 6.60 19.31 20.39
CA LEU A 63 7.02 20.68 20.65
C LEU A 63 7.28 20.87 22.15
N ASP A 64 8.25 21.73 22.48
CA ASP A 64 8.54 22.11 23.87
C ASP A 64 7.42 22.95 24.50
N LYS A 65 6.63 23.62 23.67
CA LYS A 65 5.53 24.51 24.08
C LYS A 65 4.32 24.31 23.18
N ILE A 66 3.16 24.56 23.76
CA ILE A 66 1.90 24.59 23.02
C ILE A 66 1.87 25.86 22.15
N PRO A 67 1.52 25.76 20.86
CA PRO A 67 1.36 26.95 20.02
C PRO A 67 0.27 27.86 20.57
N SER A 68 0.54 29.17 20.62
CA SER A 68 -0.35 30.17 21.24
C SER A 68 -1.76 30.21 20.63
N GLU A 69 -1.90 29.78 19.37
CA GLU A 69 -3.20 29.66 18.73
C GLU A 69 -4.14 28.72 19.50
N PHE A 70 -3.65 27.71 20.23
CA PHE A 70 -4.48 26.77 20.98
C PHE A 70 -4.88 27.24 22.38
N GLU A 71 -4.35 28.35 22.88
CA GLU A 71 -4.66 28.84 24.23
C GLU A 71 -6.16 29.08 24.45
N SER A 72 -6.90 29.47 23.41
CA SER A 72 -8.34 29.73 23.48
C SER A 72 -9.22 28.48 23.49
N VAL A 73 -8.70 27.31 23.12
CA VAL A 73 -9.48 26.05 23.05
C VAL A 73 -9.16 25.08 24.19
N LEU A 74 -8.07 25.29 24.91
CA LEU A 74 -7.68 24.47 26.05
C LEU A 74 -8.51 24.82 27.28
N CYS A 75 -8.90 23.79 28.04
CA CYS A 75 -9.66 24.00 29.27
C CYS A 75 -8.76 24.40 30.46
N GLY A 76 -7.46 24.13 30.37
CA GLY A 76 -6.45 24.49 31.36
C GLY A 76 -6.48 23.64 32.65
N LYS A 77 -7.32 22.61 32.69
CA LYS A 77 -7.47 21.71 33.85
C LYS A 77 -6.56 20.48 33.78
N TYR A 78 -6.05 20.15 32.60
CA TYR A 78 -5.24 18.96 32.35
C TYR A 78 -3.94 19.33 31.65
N ASP A 79 -2.96 18.42 31.74
CA ASP A 79 -1.72 18.55 30.97
C ASP A 79 -2.03 18.45 29.46
N ALA A 80 -1.32 19.25 28.66
CA ALA A 80 -1.48 19.30 27.23
C ALA A 80 -0.11 19.22 26.54
N LYS A 81 -0.04 18.35 25.53
CA LYS A 81 1.17 18.14 24.72
C LYS A 81 0.89 18.52 23.28
N ALA A 82 1.87 19.11 22.62
CA ALA A 82 1.75 19.56 21.24
C ALA A 82 2.77 18.87 20.34
N TRP A 83 2.37 18.61 19.09
CA TRP A 83 3.21 18.15 18.00
C TRP A 83 3.01 19.09 16.82
N GLY A 84 4.09 19.50 16.15
CA GLY A 84 3.93 20.45 15.04
C GLY A 84 5.11 20.54 14.08
N LYS A 85 4.78 20.82 12.82
CA LYS A 85 5.70 21.04 11.71
C LYS A 85 4.96 21.64 10.52
N ASP A 86 5.56 22.61 9.82
CA ASP A 86 5.08 23.17 8.54
C ASP A 86 3.57 23.49 8.55
N GLU A 87 3.14 24.33 9.50
CA GLU A 87 1.74 24.78 9.68
C GLU A 87 0.72 23.69 10.05
N CYS A 88 1.17 22.46 10.33
CA CYS A 88 0.35 21.43 10.97
C CYS A 88 0.66 21.39 12.46
N ASN A 89 -0.36 21.53 13.30
CA ASN A 89 -0.23 21.40 14.75
C ASN A 89 -1.32 20.49 15.31
N ILE A 90 -0.93 19.59 16.21
CA ILE A 90 -1.84 18.70 16.93
C ILE A 90 -1.55 18.86 18.42
N VAL A 91 -2.57 19.22 19.18
CA VAL A 91 -2.49 19.35 20.64
C VAL A 91 -3.41 18.33 21.27
N ILE A 92 -2.92 17.58 22.25
CA ILE A 92 -3.69 16.59 23.00
C ILE A 92 -3.73 17.03 24.47
N GLU A 93 -4.92 17.41 24.95
CA GLU A 93 -5.20 17.77 26.35
C GLU A 93 -5.81 16.57 27.09
N GLY A 94 -5.36 16.32 28.33
CA GLY A 94 -5.91 15.27 29.19
C GLY A 94 -5.85 13.86 28.61
N GLU A 95 -4.92 13.63 27.68
CA GLU A 95 -4.72 12.37 26.95
C GLU A 95 -5.94 11.95 26.10
N LYS A 96 -6.87 12.85 25.78
CA LYS A 96 -8.15 12.46 25.13
C LYS A 96 -8.71 13.52 24.18
N ASP A 97 -8.58 14.79 24.54
CA ASP A 97 -9.07 15.91 23.75
C ASP A 97 -8.02 16.31 22.71
N VAL A 98 -8.33 16.09 21.43
CA VAL A 98 -7.42 16.35 20.31
C VAL A 98 -7.86 17.62 19.59
N HIS A 99 -6.98 18.60 19.54
CA HIS A 99 -7.15 19.85 18.80
C HIS A 99 -6.20 19.86 17.60
N ILE A 100 -6.72 20.13 16.42
CA ILE A 100 -6.00 19.92 15.16
C ILE A 100 -6.07 21.21 14.33
N SER A 101 -4.90 21.68 13.91
CA SER A 101 -4.71 22.73 12.93
C SER A 101 -4.07 22.13 11.68
N LEU A 102 -4.73 22.29 10.54
CA LEU A 102 -4.27 21.82 9.23
C LEU A 102 -4.17 22.99 8.25
N PRO A 103 -3.19 22.97 7.33
CA PRO A 103 -3.07 23.96 6.27
C PRO A 103 -4.37 24.10 5.47
N GLY A 104 -4.76 25.34 5.21
CA GLY A 104 -5.96 25.67 4.42
C GLY A 104 -7.30 25.62 5.17
N LEU A 105 -7.30 25.27 6.47
CA LEU A 105 -8.50 25.38 7.32
C LEU A 105 -8.41 26.59 8.24
N THR A 106 -9.44 27.44 8.20
CA THR A 106 -9.52 28.63 9.08
C THR A 106 -9.87 28.25 10.51
N GLU A 107 -10.70 27.21 10.70
CA GLU A 107 -11.16 26.76 12.00
C GLU A 107 -10.37 25.53 12.47
N LYS A 108 -10.12 25.46 13.78
CA LYS A 108 -9.51 24.29 14.41
C LYS A 108 -10.52 23.16 14.51
N ILE A 109 -10.05 21.95 14.27
CA ILE A 109 -10.87 20.76 14.42
C ILE A 109 -10.66 20.24 15.85
N ASN A 110 -11.76 20.04 16.58
CA ASN A 110 -11.74 19.47 17.93
C ASN A 110 -12.34 18.07 17.89
N TYR A 111 -11.65 17.11 18.49
CA TYR A 111 -12.09 15.72 18.60
C TYR A 111 -11.85 15.19 20.01
N ASN A 112 -12.93 14.84 20.70
CA ASN A 112 -12.84 14.10 21.97
C ASN A 112 -12.78 12.59 21.64
N HIS A 113 -11.64 11.95 21.91
CA HIS A 113 -11.55 10.50 21.79
C HIS A 113 -12.47 9.82 22.80
N ARG A 114 -12.78 8.52 22.70
CA ARG A 114 -13.66 7.87 23.70
C ARG A 114 -12.91 7.53 24.97
N GLU A 115 -11.68 7.06 24.80
CA GLU A 115 -10.78 6.61 25.86
C GLU A 115 -9.58 7.54 25.95
N ARG A 116 -8.77 7.40 27.00
CA ARG A 116 -7.49 8.10 27.06
C ARG A 116 -6.47 7.35 26.22
N PHE A 117 -5.69 8.08 25.44
CA PHE A 117 -4.54 7.53 24.76
C PHE A 117 -3.50 7.03 25.77
N PRO A 118 -2.73 5.98 25.44
CA PRO A 118 -1.59 5.59 26.25
C PRO A 118 -0.56 6.73 26.31
N THR A 119 0.29 6.70 27.33
CA THR A 119 1.37 7.68 27.47
C THR A 119 2.29 7.65 26.26
N PHE A 120 2.43 8.80 25.60
CA PHE A 120 3.33 8.97 24.46
C PHE A 120 4.81 8.89 24.89
N LEU A 121 5.59 8.13 24.13
CA LEU A 121 7.05 8.14 24.26
C LEU A 121 7.60 9.51 23.85
N LYS A 122 8.68 9.96 24.49
CA LYS A 122 9.29 11.28 24.23
C LYS A 122 9.71 11.50 22.76
N ASN A 123 10.04 10.43 22.05
CA ASN A 123 10.45 10.46 20.65
C ASN A 123 9.32 10.11 19.67
N TRP A 124 8.08 9.94 20.17
CA TRP A 124 6.94 9.65 19.30
C TRP A 124 6.63 10.85 18.40
N LYS A 125 6.40 10.56 17.12
CA LYS A 125 6.01 11.55 16.10
C LYS A 125 4.61 11.22 15.62
N ILE A 126 3.71 12.20 15.67
CA ILE A 126 2.39 12.07 15.05
C ILE A 126 2.57 12.21 13.54
N ILE A 127 1.99 11.29 12.77
CA ILE A 127 2.08 11.32 11.30
C ILE A 127 0.79 11.91 10.75
N VAL A 128 0.89 12.95 9.94
CA VAL A 128 -0.22 13.57 9.22
C VAL A 128 -0.03 13.34 7.73
N SER A 129 -1.00 12.69 7.08
CA SER A 129 -1.01 12.47 5.64
C SER A 129 -2.24 13.11 5.03
N ILE A 130 -2.05 14.27 4.40
CA ILE A 130 -3.06 15.01 3.64
C ILE A 130 -3.15 14.36 2.26
N LEU A 131 -4.05 13.41 2.08
CA LEU A 131 -4.08 12.55 0.89
C LEU A 131 -4.55 13.35 -0.33
N ASN A 132 -5.62 14.12 -0.14
CA ASN A 132 -6.14 15.10 -1.08
C ASN A 132 -6.94 16.17 -0.31
N LYS A 133 -7.58 17.10 -1.02
CA LYS A 133 -8.35 18.20 -0.41
C LYS A 133 -9.54 17.76 0.46
N HIS A 134 -9.96 16.50 0.37
CA HIS A 134 -11.12 15.96 1.09
C HIS A 134 -10.75 15.01 2.21
N VAL A 135 -9.58 14.36 2.16
CA VAL A 135 -9.25 13.26 3.06
C VAL A 135 -7.86 13.46 3.65
N THR A 136 -7.79 13.49 4.98
CA THR A 136 -6.54 13.48 5.75
C THR A 136 -6.59 12.34 6.76
N VAL A 137 -5.47 11.63 6.91
CA VAL A 137 -5.29 10.63 7.97
C VAL A 137 -4.21 11.11 8.95
N ILE A 138 -4.48 10.97 10.23
CA ILE A 138 -3.58 11.35 11.32
C ILE A 138 -3.33 10.13 12.19
N ARG A 139 -2.11 9.59 12.18
CA ARG A 139 -1.70 8.50 13.08
C ARG A 139 -1.27 9.09 14.41
N ILE A 140 -2.14 8.96 15.42
CA ILE A 140 -1.91 9.50 16.77
C ILE A 140 -0.91 8.64 17.53
N ASN A 141 -1.04 7.31 17.48
CA ASN A 141 -0.14 6.36 18.13
C ASN A 141 -0.03 5.06 17.28
N THR A 142 0.46 3.97 17.86
CA THR A 142 0.60 2.68 17.18
C THR A 142 -0.73 2.05 16.77
N GLU A 143 -1.82 2.36 17.47
CA GLU A 143 -3.14 1.72 17.34
C GLU A 143 -4.24 2.68 16.90
N THR A 144 -4.08 4.00 17.08
CA THR A 144 -5.14 4.96 16.82
C THR A 144 -4.78 5.88 15.66
N ALA A 145 -5.68 5.93 14.68
CA ALA A 145 -5.68 6.95 13.65
C ALA A 145 -7.00 7.72 13.61
N LEU A 146 -6.93 8.98 13.20
CA LEU A 146 -8.07 9.83 12.93
C LEU A 146 -8.18 10.05 11.42
N ILE A 147 -9.35 9.81 10.87
CA ILE A 147 -9.72 10.15 9.50
C ILE A 147 -10.51 11.44 9.56
N ILE A 148 -9.98 12.46 8.89
CA ILE A 148 -10.63 13.75 8.69
C ILE A 148 -11.18 13.76 7.27
N SER A 149 -12.51 13.91 7.16
CA SER A 149 -13.21 14.02 5.89
C SER A 149 -13.87 15.39 5.76
N ILE A 150 -13.58 16.07 4.65
CA ILE A 150 -14.06 17.41 4.32
C ILE A 150 -14.98 17.30 3.10
N ASN A 151 -16.26 17.63 3.28
CA ASN A 151 -17.22 17.60 2.18
C ASN A 151 -17.15 18.88 1.31
N GLU A 152 -17.96 18.93 0.24
CA GLU A 152 -18.01 20.07 -0.69
C GLU A 152 -18.49 21.38 -0.06
N LYS A 153 -19.14 21.31 1.11
CA LYS A 153 -19.58 22.49 1.88
C LYS A 153 -18.57 22.90 2.95
N ASN A 154 -17.36 22.33 2.91
CA ASN A 154 -16.31 22.47 3.92
C ASN A 154 -16.69 22.00 5.33
N ASN A 155 -17.72 21.16 5.46
CA ASN A 155 -18.01 20.54 6.76
C ASN A 155 -16.97 19.46 7.03
N VAL A 156 -16.38 19.53 8.22
CA VAL A 156 -15.37 18.58 8.68
C VAL A 156 -16.03 17.49 9.52
N THR A 157 -15.67 16.24 9.24
CA THR A 157 -16.01 15.08 10.08
C THR A 157 -14.74 14.37 10.51
N VAL A 158 -14.69 13.94 11.77
CA VAL A 158 -13.56 13.19 12.32
C VAL A 158 -14.05 11.83 12.78
N LYS A 159 -13.34 10.78 12.35
CA LYS A 159 -13.59 9.40 12.77
C LYS A 159 -12.31 8.78 13.28
N SER A 160 -12.34 8.24 14.49
CA SER A 160 -11.25 7.41 14.99
C SER A 160 -11.41 5.99 14.46
N VAL A 161 -10.30 5.41 14.05
CA VAL A 161 -10.19 4.02 13.59
C VAL A 161 -8.99 3.37 14.26
N ASP A 162 -9.03 2.05 14.35
CA ASP A 162 -7.84 1.26 14.68
C ASP A 162 -6.87 1.32 13.48
N PHE A 163 -5.64 1.76 13.71
CA PHE A 163 -4.61 1.83 12.69
C PHE A 163 -4.24 0.44 12.17
N ASN A 164 -4.42 -0.59 13.00
CA ASN A 164 -4.21 -2.00 12.65
C ASN A 164 -5.43 -2.64 11.98
N ASN A 165 -6.41 -1.85 11.51
CA ASN A 165 -7.55 -2.33 10.77
C ASN A 165 -7.61 -1.73 9.35
N GLY A 166 -6.62 -2.08 8.54
CA GLY A 166 -6.57 -1.73 7.12
C GLY A 166 -5.56 -0.66 6.81
N PHE A 167 -5.85 0.16 5.80
CA PHE A 167 -4.98 1.25 5.39
C PHE A 167 -5.75 2.35 4.68
N LEU A 168 -5.12 3.52 4.63
CA LEU A 168 -5.58 4.66 3.84
C LEU A 168 -4.38 5.39 3.24
N CYS A 169 -4.20 5.25 1.93
CA CYS A 169 -3.08 5.81 1.18
C CYS A 169 -3.57 6.66 0.00
N VAL A 170 -2.66 7.18 -0.81
CA VAL A 170 -2.97 7.99 -2.00
C VAL A 170 -2.15 7.51 -3.19
N ASN A 171 -2.78 7.45 -4.35
CA ASN A 171 -2.04 7.28 -5.60
C ASN A 171 -1.32 8.59 -5.97
N PRO A 172 0.02 8.61 -6.04
CA PRO A 172 0.80 9.82 -6.26
C PRO A 172 0.63 10.44 -7.65
N HIS A 173 0.03 9.72 -8.61
CA HIS A 173 -0.25 10.26 -9.94
C HIS A 173 -1.65 10.87 -10.02
N THR A 174 -2.67 10.19 -9.47
CA THR A 174 -4.07 10.61 -9.63
C THR A 174 -4.64 11.38 -8.44
N ASN A 175 -3.92 11.44 -7.30
CA ASN A 175 -4.41 11.95 -6.02
C ASN A 175 -5.67 11.25 -5.48
N LEU A 176 -6.02 10.09 -6.05
CA LEU A 176 -7.10 9.24 -5.56
C LEU A 176 -6.66 8.62 -4.23
N ALA A 177 -7.41 8.87 -3.16
CA ALA A 177 -7.22 8.15 -1.91
C ALA A 177 -7.70 6.70 -2.06
N ILE A 178 -7.05 5.76 -1.39
CA ILE A 178 -7.38 4.34 -1.47
C ILE A 178 -7.55 3.84 -0.04
N ALA A 179 -8.76 3.40 0.29
CA ALA A 179 -9.14 2.97 1.62
C ALA A 179 -9.51 1.49 1.66
N TYR A 180 -9.02 0.79 2.68
CA TYR A 180 -9.33 -0.62 2.94
C TYR A 180 -9.60 -0.84 4.44
N GLY A 181 -10.40 -1.87 4.75
CA GLY A 181 -10.70 -2.27 6.14
C GLY A 181 -11.49 -1.20 6.90
N GLY A 182 -11.14 -0.98 8.17
CA GLY A 182 -11.70 0.05 9.03
C GLY A 182 -11.58 1.48 8.51
N PHE A 183 -10.67 1.74 7.54
CA PHE A 183 -10.54 3.04 6.89
C PHE A 183 -11.55 3.29 5.76
N ALA A 184 -12.21 2.24 5.25
CA ALA A 184 -13.13 2.34 4.10
C ALA A 184 -14.52 2.89 4.48
N LEU A 185 -14.58 4.17 4.86
CA LEU A 185 -15.82 4.84 5.27
C LEU A 185 -16.67 5.26 4.05
N ASN A 186 -17.99 5.03 4.09
CA ASN A 186 -18.91 5.18 2.95
C ASN A 186 -19.03 6.58 2.32
N ASP A 187 -18.51 7.63 2.98
CA ASP A 187 -18.68 9.04 2.58
C ASP A 187 -17.36 9.74 2.22
N LEU A 188 -16.25 9.00 2.07
CA LEU A 188 -14.97 9.58 1.67
C LEU A 188 -15.03 10.04 0.20
N LYS A 189 -14.78 11.33 -0.03
CA LYS A 189 -14.71 11.91 -1.38
C LYS A 189 -13.33 11.73 -1.99
N MET A 190 -13.26 11.62 -3.32
CA MET A 190 -12.01 11.35 -4.04
C MET A 190 -11.25 10.15 -3.43
N CYS A 191 -12.02 9.14 -3.03
CA CYS A 191 -11.51 7.96 -2.34
C CYS A 191 -12.15 6.71 -2.94
N GLU A 192 -11.31 5.76 -3.32
CA GLU A 192 -11.74 4.41 -3.62
C GLU A 192 -11.91 3.62 -2.33
N LEU A 193 -13.01 2.89 -2.24
CA LEU A 193 -13.28 1.96 -1.16
C LEU A 193 -13.04 0.54 -1.68
N VAL A 194 -11.87 0.00 -1.36
CA VAL A 194 -11.40 -1.29 -1.87
C VAL A 194 -12.27 -2.41 -1.30
N PRO A 195 -12.73 -3.38 -2.13
CA PRO A 195 -13.45 -4.55 -1.65
C PRO A 195 -12.64 -5.37 -0.67
N SER A 196 -13.30 -5.96 0.34
CA SER A 196 -12.63 -6.80 1.34
C SER A 196 -11.95 -8.02 0.71
N ILE A 197 -10.68 -8.25 1.03
CA ILE A 197 -9.97 -9.48 0.74
C ILE A 197 -10.32 -10.47 1.83
N THR A 198 -10.71 -11.69 1.45
CA THR A 198 -10.89 -12.74 2.45
C THR A 198 -9.53 -13.32 2.78
N HIS A 199 -9.02 -13.05 3.99
CA HIS A 199 -7.75 -13.56 4.52
C HIS A 199 -7.93 -14.00 5.99
N GLU A 200 -7.01 -14.82 6.50
CA GLU A 200 -6.84 -15.07 7.94
C GLU A 200 -5.47 -14.55 8.36
N GLY A 201 -5.43 -13.70 9.40
CA GLY A 201 -4.24 -12.94 9.79
C GLY A 201 -4.53 -11.43 9.89
N GLY A 202 -3.58 -10.65 10.42
CA GLY A 202 -3.75 -9.25 10.79
C GLY A 202 -4.35 -8.37 9.69
N GLU A 203 -5.35 -7.56 10.04
CA GLU A 203 -6.15 -6.75 9.11
C GLU A 203 -5.42 -5.56 8.50
N TRP A 204 -4.09 -5.43 8.66
CA TRP A 204 -3.33 -4.22 8.31
C TRP A 204 -2.04 -4.45 7.51
N ALA A 205 -1.52 -5.67 7.46
CA ALA A 205 -0.24 -5.93 6.80
C ALA A 205 -0.43 -6.03 5.28
N PHE A 206 -0.38 -4.87 4.60
CA PHE A 206 -0.53 -4.77 3.15
C PHE A 206 0.59 -3.97 2.50
N PHE A 207 0.97 -4.39 1.30
CA PHE A 207 1.61 -3.54 0.32
C PHE A 207 0.58 -3.07 -0.71
N VAL A 208 0.70 -1.81 -1.14
CA VAL A 208 -0.07 -1.26 -2.27
C VAL A 208 0.90 -0.80 -3.34
N HIS A 209 0.95 -1.53 -4.46
CA HIS A 209 1.72 -1.11 -5.63
C HIS A 209 0.91 -0.10 -6.42
N LEU A 210 1.50 1.06 -6.73
CA LEU A 210 0.80 2.20 -7.32
C LEU A 210 1.30 2.44 -8.75
N PHE A 211 0.37 2.57 -9.69
CA PHE A 211 0.62 2.76 -11.12
C PHE A 211 -0.17 3.98 -11.62
N LYS A 212 0.18 4.49 -12.80
CA LYS A 212 -0.61 5.58 -13.43
C LYS A 212 -2.06 5.16 -13.70
N TRP A 213 -2.27 3.89 -14.02
CA TRP A 213 -3.57 3.34 -14.42
C TRP A 213 -4.40 2.76 -13.26
N GLY A 214 -3.83 2.56 -12.07
CA GLY A 214 -4.48 1.84 -10.98
C GLY A 214 -3.51 1.38 -9.91
N HIS A 215 -3.83 0.29 -9.23
CA HIS A 215 -3.03 -0.22 -8.11
C HIS A 215 -3.26 -1.72 -7.86
N ILE A 216 -2.31 -2.35 -7.16
CA ILE A 216 -2.43 -3.73 -6.68
C ILE A 216 -2.36 -3.72 -5.15
N ILE A 217 -3.36 -4.31 -4.50
CA ILE A 217 -3.41 -4.51 -3.05
C ILE A 217 -2.95 -5.93 -2.75
N ILE A 218 -1.93 -6.07 -1.91
CA ILE A 218 -1.23 -7.32 -1.65
C ILE A 218 -1.10 -7.54 -0.13
N PRO A 219 -1.72 -8.58 0.45
CA PRO A 219 -1.45 -8.96 1.83
C PRO A 219 0.02 -9.39 2.00
N LYS A 220 0.71 -8.92 3.05
CA LYS A 220 2.07 -9.36 3.35
C LYS A 220 2.12 -10.84 3.72
N ASP A 221 1.14 -11.28 4.50
CA ASP A 221 0.97 -12.66 4.95
C ASP A 221 -0.45 -13.15 4.65
N ILE A 222 -0.58 -14.38 4.18
CA ILE A 222 -1.89 -15.00 3.97
C ILE A 222 -1.86 -16.50 4.25
N GLU A 223 -2.84 -17.00 5.01
CA GLU A 223 -3.11 -18.43 5.12
C GLU A 223 -4.18 -18.85 4.10
N ILE A 224 -3.73 -19.39 2.97
CA ILE A 224 -4.62 -19.96 1.96
C ILE A 224 -5.36 -21.17 2.54
N LYS A 225 -6.68 -21.21 2.32
CA LYS A 225 -7.57 -22.32 2.69
C LYS A 225 -8.45 -22.71 1.51
N LEU A 226 -8.14 -23.85 0.90
CA LEU A 226 -8.88 -24.40 -0.24
C LEU A 226 -9.74 -25.60 0.24
N PRO A 227 -11.05 -25.46 0.48
CA PRO A 227 -11.91 -26.55 0.96
C PRO A 227 -12.40 -27.47 -0.18
N SER A 228 -12.82 -28.69 0.17
CA SER A 228 -13.44 -29.64 -0.77
C SER A 228 -14.89 -29.25 -1.12
N PRO A 229 -15.36 -29.45 -2.37
CA PRO A 229 -16.78 -29.42 -2.68
C PRO A 229 -17.52 -30.51 -1.90
N GLY A 230 -18.57 -30.16 -1.16
CA GLY A 230 -19.50 -31.12 -0.53
C GLY A 230 -19.33 -31.40 0.97
N LEU A 231 -18.26 -30.92 1.62
CA LEU A 231 -18.12 -30.97 3.09
C LEU A 231 -18.53 -29.63 3.71
N LYS A 232 -19.66 -29.61 4.42
CA LYS A 232 -20.10 -28.50 5.29
C LYS A 232 -19.25 -28.43 6.57
N LEU A 233 -17.92 -28.40 6.46
CA LEU A 233 -17.01 -28.23 7.61
C LEU A 233 -16.33 -26.85 7.56
N ILE A 234 -17.07 -25.88 8.12
CA ILE A 234 -16.64 -24.77 9.01
C ILE A 234 -15.33 -24.04 8.63
N GLY A 235 -15.28 -23.38 7.47
CA GLY A 235 -14.22 -22.43 7.15
C GLY A 235 -14.54 -21.61 5.91
N LYS A 236 -14.20 -20.32 5.91
CA LYS A 236 -14.35 -19.44 4.74
C LYS A 236 -13.21 -19.75 3.76
N LYS A 237 -13.50 -19.95 2.47
CA LYS A 237 -12.46 -20.15 1.44
C LYS A 237 -11.57 -18.90 1.37
N ILE A 238 -10.27 -19.09 1.53
CA ILE A 238 -9.25 -18.04 1.38
C ILE A 238 -8.38 -18.46 0.21
N ASP A 239 -8.58 -17.80 -0.93
CA ASP A 239 -7.91 -18.13 -2.17
C ASP A 239 -7.33 -16.92 -2.90
N THR A 240 -7.58 -15.71 -2.42
CA THR A 240 -7.20 -14.46 -3.08
C THR A 240 -5.88 -13.96 -2.52
N ILE A 241 -4.83 -13.91 -3.35
CA ILE A 241 -3.49 -13.44 -2.94
C ILE A 241 -3.26 -11.95 -3.26
N ALA A 242 -4.07 -11.36 -4.12
CA ALA A 242 -4.02 -9.92 -4.42
C ALA A 242 -5.32 -9.44 -5.07
N ILE A 243 -5.54 -8.13 -5.04
CA ILE A 243 -6.55 -7.46 -5.88
C ILE A 243 -5.83 -6.48 -6.79
N VAL A 244 -6.01 -6.62 -8.10
CA VAL A 244 -5.68 -5.56 -9.06
C VAL A 244 -6.91 -4.67 -9.20
N SER A 245 -6.79 -3.39 -8.87
CA SER A 245 -7.85 -2.40 -9.03
C SER A 245 -7.54 -1.47 -10.21
N LEU A 246 -8.50 -1.36 -11.11
CA LEU A 246 -8.56 -0.29 -12.11
C LEU A 246 -9.73 0.62 -11.75
N PRO A 247 -9.44 1.77 -11.12
CA PRO A 247 -10.45 2.76 -10.84
C PRO A 247 -11.15 3.20 -12.15
N PRO A 248 -12.44 3.57 -12.08
CA PRO A 248 -13.24 3.61 -10.86
C PRO A 248 -13.84 2.27 -10.41
N ASN A 249 -13.97 1.25 -11.27
CA ASN A 249 -14.93 0.18 -11.03
C ASN A 249 -14.47 -1.26 -11.25
N ILE A 250 -13.30 -1.51 -11.85
CA ILE A 250 -12.87 -2.88 -12.15
C ILE A 250 -11.96 -3.40 -11.04
N TYR A 251 -12.31 -4.54 -10.46
CA TYR A 251 -11.52 -5.24 -9.46
C TYR A 251 -11.25 -6.66 -9.94
N ILE A 252 -9.99 -7.07 -10.01
CA ILE A 252 -9.57 -8.41 -10.42
C ILE A 252 -8.96 -9.09 -9.21
N HIS A 253 -9.69 -10.06 -8.65
CA HIS A 253 -9.18 -10.90 -7.58
C HIS A 253 -8.27 -11.97 -8.18
N VAL A 254 -6.99 -11.95 -7.82
CA VAL A 254 -6.00 -12.95 -8.24
C VAL A 254 -6.11 -14.13 -7.29
N LYS A 255 -6.58 -15.27 -7.80
CA LYS A 255 -7.00 -16.42 -7.00
C LYS A 255 -6.23 -17.69 -7.33
N ILE A 256 -5.83 -18.43 -6.31
CA ILE A 256 -5.31 -19.79 -6.45
C ILE A 256 -6.50 -20.76 -6.59
N ASP A 257 -6.52 -21.53 -7.68
CA ASP A 257 -7.53 -22.54 -7.97
C ASP A 257 -6.86 -23.92 -8.01
N GLY A 258 -6.74 -24.55 -6.85
CA GLY A 258 -5.87 -25.71 -6.63
C GLY A 258 -6.46 -26.80 -5.75
N PRO A 259 -5.66 -27.84 -5.43
CA PRO A 259 -6.07 -28.94 -4.57
C PRO A 259 -6.34 -28.44 -3.14
N LYS A 260 -7.05 -29.26 -2.35
CA LYS A 260 -7.32 -28.95 -0.94
C LYS A 260 -6.00 -28.75 -0.18
N CYS A 261 -5.87 -27.60 0.48
CA CYS A 261 -4.72 -27.31 1.33
C CYS A 261 -5.03 -26.23 2.36
N ILE A 262 -4.18 -26.19 3.38
CA ILE A 262 -3.96 -25.01 4.23
C ILE A 262 -2.47 -24.69 4.09
N ARG A 263 -2.12 -23.49 3.63
CA ARG A 263 -0.73 -23.07 3.46
C ARG A 263 -0.59 -21.60 3.80
N LYS A 264 0.38 -21.27 4.67
CA LYS A 264 0.81 -19.90 4.90
C LYS A 264 1.77 -19.47 3.80
N LEU A 265 1.59 -18.25 3.33
CA LEU A 265 2.42 -17.62 2.32
C LEU A 265 2.83 -16.24 2.80
N GLU A 266 4.10 -15.92 2.60
CA GLU A 266 4.67 -14.61 2.84
C GLU A 266 5.06 -13.96 1.50
N TYR A 267 4.61 -12.72 1.29
CA TYR A 267 4.96 -11.94 0.10
C TYR A 267 6.46 -11.59 0.11
N GLY A 268 7.14 -11.72 -1.02
CA GLY A 268 8.59 -11.49 -1.11
C GLY A 268 9.42 -12.73 -0.78
N GLN A 269 8.79 -13.77 -0.22
CA GLN A 269 9.38 -15.08 0.03
C GLN A 269 8.69 -16.16 -0.81
N ASP A 270 7.40 -16.43 -0.59
CA ASP A 270 6.66 -17.47 -1.31
C ASP A 270 6.15 -16.99 -2.67
N TYR A 271 5.81 -15.70 -2.76
CA TYR A 271 5.24 -15.13 -3.98
C TYR A 271 5.51 -13.63 -4.14
N ASN A 272 5.55 -13.21 -5.40
CA ASN A 272 5.63 -11.83 -5.83
C ASN A 272 4.68 -11.58 -6.99
N ILE A 273 4.05 -10.41 -7.02
CA ILE A 273 3.11 -10.01 -8.08
C ILE A 273 3.42 -8.60 -8.56
N THR A 274 3.23 -8.38 -9.87
CA THR A 274 3.12 -7.05 -10.49
C THR A 274 2.19 -7.12 -11.69
N ALA A 275 1.88 -5.98 -12.30
CA ALA A 275 1.04 -5.95 -13.49
C ALA A 275 1.48 -4.86 -14.47
N ILE A 276 1.24 -5.11 -15.75
CA ILE A 276 1.49 -4.18 -16.84
C ILE A 276 0.17 -3.99 -17.59
N LYS A 277 -0.29 -2.75 -17.71
CA LYS A 277 -1.43 -2.42 -18.58
C LYS A 277 -0.94 -2.45 -20.01
N SER A 278 -1.26 -3.53 -20.72
CA SER A 278 -0.78 -3.84 -22.07
C SER A 278 -1.58 -3.14 -23.17
N SER A 279 -2.83 -2.79 -22.91
CA SER A 279 -3.66 -1.97 -23.81
C SER A 279 -4.65 -1.10 -23.03
N GLU A 280 -5.60 -0.44 -23.71
CA GLU A 280 -6.70 0.27 -23.04
C GLU A 280 -7.56 -0.67 -22.17
N SER A 281 -7.78 -1.90 -22.63
CA SER A 281 -8.68 -2.90 -22.06
C SER A 281 -8.00 -4.13 -21.48
N ASP A 282 -6.67 -4.23 -21.60
CA ASP A 282 -5.91 -5.44 -21.27
C ASP A 282 -4.84 -5.17 -20.20
N ILE A 283 -4.66 -6.17 -19.34
CA ILE A 283 -3.66 -6.18 -18.27
C ILE A 283 -2.99 -7.54 -18.24
N ASP A 284 -1.67 -7.50 -18.24
CA ASP A 284 -0.83 -8.66 -18.03
C ASP A 284 -0.40 -8.69 -16.56
N ILE A 285 -0.86 -9.69 -15.82
CA ILE A 285 -0.51 -9.90 -14.41
C ILE A 285 0.65 -10.91 -14.37
N TYR A 286 1.79 -10.49 -13.84
CA TYR A 286 2.95 -11.35 -13.66
C TYR A 286 3.00 -11.84 -12.22
N LEU A 287 3.18 -13.15 -12.04
CA LEU A 287 3.29 -13.76 -10.73
C LEU A 287 4.49 -14.69 -10.68
N LEU A 288 5.39 -14.44 -9.74
CA LEU A 288 6.43 -15.37 -9.33
C LEU A 288 5.91 -16.14 -8.11
N PHE A 289 5.81 -17.46 -8.20
CA PHE A 289 5.24 -18.30 -7.14
C PHE A 289 5.88 -19.69 -7.19
N ASP A 290 6.39 -20.19 -6.06
CA ASP A 290 7.04 -21.51 -5.96
C ASP A 290 8.09 -21.75 -7.07
N GLY A 291 8.93 -20.75 -7.35
CA GLY A 291 9.97 -20.84 -8.38
C GLY A 291 9.47 -20.92 -9.82
N GLN A 292 8.19 -20.63 -10.07
CA GLN A 292 7.58 -20.51 -11.39
C GLN A 292 7.20 -19.05 -11.68
N LEU A 293 7.41 -18.61 -12.92
CA LEU A 293 6.94 -17.33 -13.41
C LEU A 293 5.72 -17.54 -14.31
N LEU A 294 4.61 -16.91 -13.95
CA LEU A 294 3.34 -16.95 -14.66
C LEU A 294 3.03 -15.58 -15.26
N LYS A 295 2.34 -15.60 -16.40
CA LYS A 295 1.70 -14.42 -16.99
C LYS A 295 0.23 -14.72 -17.20
N TYR A 296 -0.64 -13.95 -16.54
CA TYR A 296 -2.08 -14.01 -16.71
C TYR A 296 -2.56 -12.80 -17.54
N GLU A 297 -3.11 -13.06 -18.71
CA GLU A 297 -3.63 -12.06 -19.64
C GLU A 297 -5.13 -11.84 -19.33
N PHE A 298 -5.49 -10.63 -18.88
CA PHE A 298 -6.87 -10.29 -18.52
C PHE A 298 -7.39 -9.12 -19.36
N SER A 299 -8.51 -9.36 -20.05
CA SER A 299 -9.25 -8.34 -20.81
C SER A 299 -10.54 -7.97 -20.11
N PHE A 300 -10.89 -6.68 -20.10
CA PHE A 300 -12.15 -6.18 -19.57
C PHE A 300 -12.88 -5.23 -20.52
N ASP A 301 -14.19 -5.13 -20.34
CA ASP A 301 -15.01 -4.17 -21.07
C ASP A 301 -14.85 -2.76 -20.46
N THR A 302 -14.21 -1.86 -21.22
CA THR A 302 -13.97 -0.47 -20.78
C THR A 302 -15.26 0.31 -20.52
N ARG A 303 -16.42 -0.13 -21.04
CA ARG A 303 -17.73 0.49 -20.76
C ARG A 303 -18.17 0.27 -19.31
N LEU A 304 -17.63 -0.75 -18.64
CA LEU A 304 -17.85 -1.00 -17.21
C LEU A 304 -16.97 -0.10 -16.34
N ASN A 305 -15.84 0.37 -16.87
CA ASN A 305 -14.90 1.21 -16.12
C ASN A 305 -15.18 2.72 -16.30
N LYS A 306 -16.39 3.16 -15.96
CA LYS A 306 -16.79 4.57 -16.04
C LYS A 306 -17.45 5.03 -14.76
N GLU A 307 -17.33 6.31 -14.43
CA GLU A 307 -18.04 6.90 -13.29
C GLU A 307 -19.55 6.62 -13.36
N GLY A 308 -20.17 6.40 -12.20
CA GLY A 308 -21.58 6.05 -12.08
C GLY A 308 -21.94 4.61 -12.49
N LYS A 309 -21.00 3.82 -13.01
CA LYS A 309 -21.19 2.36 -13.16
C LYS A 309 -21.02 1.66 -11.80
N GLY A 310 -21.68 0.52 -11.65
CA GLY A 310 -21.50 -0.35 -10.49
C GLY A 310 -20.16 -1.06 -10.50
N ARG A 311 -19.74 -1.55 -9.34
CA ARG A 311 -18.51 -2.34 -9.19
C ARG A 311 -18.55 -3.59 -10.09
N SER A 312 -17.46 -3.82 -10.81
CA SER A 312 -17.23 -5.02 -11.62
C SER A 312 -16.16 -5.87 -10.94
N THR A 313 -16.59 -6.99 -10.36
CA THR A 313 -15.70 -7.95 -9.70
C THR A 313 -15.38 -9.10 -10.64
N ASN A 314 -14.09 -9.28 -10.92
CA ASN A 314 -13.53 -10.26 -11.84
C ASN A 314 -12.53 -11.16 -11.11
N TYR A 315 -12.15 -12.27 -11.73
CA TYR A 315 -11.30 -13.29 -11.11
C TYR A 315 -10.23 -13.80 -12.07
N ALA A 316 -8.96 -13.55 -11.76
CA ALA A 316 -7.83 -14.21 -12.41
C ALA A 316 -7.55 -15.52 -11.68
N LYS A 317 -8.05 -16.64 -12.22
CA LYS A 317 -7.93 -17.97 -11.59
C LYS A 317 -6.66 -18.68 -12.06
N LEU A 318 -5.72 -18.82 -11.14
CA LEU A 318 -4.44 -19.49 -11.32
C LEU A 318 -4.62 -20.97 -10.99
N LYS A 319 -4.85 -21.79 -12.03
CA LYS A 319 -5.05 -23.22 -11.85
C LYS A 319 -3.76 -23.89 -11.45
N CYS A 320 -3.80 -24.74 -10.42
CA CYS A 320 -2.62 -25.48 -10.00
C CYS A 320 -2.95 -26.88 -9.46
N THR A 321 -1.91 -27.70 -9.37
CA THR A 321 -1.93 -29.03 -8.74
C THR A 321 -0.82 -29.13 -7.71
N SER A 322 -0.83 -30.19 -6.90
CA SER A 322 0.26 -30.51 -5.98
C SER A 322 0.81 -31.89 -6.33
N LYS A 323 2.14 -32.04 -6.30
CA LYS A 323 2.81 -33.34 -6.49
C LYS A 323 2.74 -34.23 -5.24
N SER A 324 2.48 -33.64 -4.08
CA SER A 324 2.45 -34.30 -2.77
C SER A 324 1.07 -34.17 -2.10
N LYS A 325 0.78 -35.11 -1.19
CA LYS A 325 -0.42 -35.08 -0.34
C LYS A 325 -0.39 -33.91 0.65
N GLU A 326 0.79 -33.60 1.18
CA GLU A 326 1.05 -32.37 1.94
C GLU A 326 1.47 -31.29 0.94
N VAL A 327 0.65 -30.25 0.78
CA VAL A 327 0.87 -29.23 -0.24
C VAL A 327 1.94 -28.25 0.23
N SER A 328 3.19 -28.50 -0.15
CA SER A 328 4.31 -27.59 0.06
C SER A 328 4.60 -26.71 -1.17
N THR A 329 4.29 -27.20 -2.37
CA THR A 329 4.52 -26.49 -3.63
C THR A 329 3.38 -26.74 -4.60
N PHE A 330 2.97 -25.70 -5.32
CA PHE A 330 2.03 -25.76 -6.42
C PHE A 330 2.76 -25.92 -7.76
N VAL A 331 2.15 -26.69 -8.66
CA VAL A 331 2.52 -26.74 -10.07
C VAL A 331 1.40 -26.08 -10.85
N PHE A 332 1.66 -24.94 -11.46
CA PHE A 332 0.65 -24.18 -12.18
C PHE A 332 0.39 -24.78 -13.56
N GLN A 333 -0.87 -24.71 -13.97
CA GLN A 333 -1.34 -25.22 -15.24
C GLN A 333 -1.59 -24.07 -16.21
N GLU A 334 -1.19 -24.27 -17.46
CA GLU A 334 -1.56 -23.35 -18.52
C GLU A 334 -3.08 -23.35 -18.74
N THR A 335 -3.61 -22.17 -19.02
CA THR A 335 -5.00 -21.95 -19.44
C THR A 335 -4.98 -20.94 -20.60
N PRO A 336 -6.10 -20.74 -21.32
CA PRO A 336 -6.14 -19.75 -22.40
C PRO A 336 -5.62 -18.36 -21.99
N ASN A 337 -5.84 -17.98 -20.73
CA ASN A 337 -5.47 -16.68 -20.19
C ASN A 337 -4.27 -16.74 -19.23
N CYS A 338 -3.64 -17.91 -19.03
CA CYS A 338 -2.52 -18.06 -18.09
C CYS A 338 -1.42 -18.90 -18.72
N LYS A 339 -0.26 -18.32 -18.94
CA LYS A 339 0.92 -19.00 -19.46
C LYS A 339 1.95 -19.18 -18.35
N VAL A 340 2.61 -20.34 -18.32
CA VAL A 340 3.78 -20.56 -17.47
C VAL A 340 4.99 -20.15 -18.29
N LEU A 341 5.50 -18.93 -18.09
CA LEU A 341 6.64 -18.42 -18.85
C LEU A 341 7.91 -19.19 -18.52
N LEU A 342 8.13 -19.46 -17.22
CA LEU A 342 9.26 -20.23 -16.72
C LEU A 342 8.76 -21.20 -15.66
N GLY A 343 8.89 -22.50 -15.91
CA GLY A 343 8.42 -23.55 -15.00
C GLY A 343 9.38 -23.88 -13.86
N SER A 344 10.59 -23.32 -13.86
CA SER A 344 11.64 -23.56 -12.87
C SER A 344 12.74 -22.49 -12.98
N ASN A 345 13.74 -22.53 -12.09
CA ASN A 345 14.90 -21.63 -12.06
C ASN A 345 14.53 -20.14 -11.94
N CYS A 346 13.33 -19.85 -11.44
CA CYS A 346 13.03 -18.49 -11.03
C CYS A 346 13.58 -18.22 -9.63
N PRO A 347 13.87 -16.96 -9.31
CA PRO A 347 14.29 -16.57 -7.97
C PRO A 347 13.26 -17.06 -6.93
N SER A 348 13.72 -17.57 -5.79
CA SER A 348 12.84 -18.10 -4.74
C SER A 348 13.07 -17.50 -3.36
N ASP A 349 14.21 -16.85 -3.12
CA ASP A 349 14.55 -16.30 -1.80
C ASP A 349 14.83 -14.80 -1.88
N ASN A 350 14.36 -14.08 -0.87
CA ASN A 350 14.64 -12.66 -0.63
C ASN A 350 14.35 -11.75 -1.85
N LEU A 351 13.17 -11.98 -2.45
CA LEU A 351 12.77 -11.41 -3.73
C LEU A 351 12.52 -9.90 -3.66
N GLY A 352 12.32 -9.35 -2.45
CA GLY A 352 11.87 -7.97 -2.29
C GLY A 352 10.53 -7.75 -3.01
N HIS A 353 10.39 -6.64 -3.71
CA HIS A 353 9.22 -6.38 -4.56
C HIS A 353 9.50 -6.69 -6.03
N MET A 354 8.48 -7.17 -6.73
CA MET A 354 8.51 -7.28 -8.19
C MET A 354 7.92 -6.02 -8.81
N LEU A 355 8.71 -5.38 -9.67
CA LEU A 355 8.45 -4.07 -10.27
C LEU A 355 8.35 -4.21 -11.79
N CYS A 356 7.73 -3.21 -12.43
CA CYS A 356 7.73 -3.05 -13.88
C CYS A 356 7.89 -1.56 -14.23
N ASN A 357 8.05 -1.27 -15.52
CA ASN A 357 8.26 0.11 -16.02
C ASN A 357 7.06 1.05 -15.81
N GLN A 358 5.94 0.55 -15.27
CA GLN A 358 4.75 1.32 -14.93
C GLN A 358 4.59 1.54 -13.42
N THR A 359 5.42 0.90 -12.58
CA THR A 359 5.36 1.06 -11.12
C THR A 359 5.86 2.44 -10.73
N ILE A 360 5.03 3.23 -10.03
CA ILE A 360 5.41 4.55 -9.51
C ILE A 360 6.07 4.38 -8.14
N SER A 361 5.37 3.69 -7.24
CA SER A 361 5.76 3.52 -5.86
C SER A 361 5.05 2.33 -5.23
N ILE A 362 5.56 1.90 -4.09
CA ILE A 362 4.94 0.93 -3.21
C ILE A 362 4.67 1.62 -1.89
N PHE A 363 3.44 1.52 -1.41
CA PHE A 363 3.05 1.96 -0.08
C PHE A 363 3.05 0.76 0.86
N ASP A 364 3.71 0.90 2.00
CA ASP A 364 3.67 -0.06 3.10
C ASP A 364 2.65 0.41 4.16
N ALA A 365 1.57 -0.34 4.34
CA ALA A 365 0.50 -0.02 5.29
C ALA A 365 0.94 -0.05 6.75
N GLU A 366 1.96 -0.84 7.10
CA GLU A 366 2.49 -0.98 8.46
C GLU A 366 3.15 0.31 8.94
N THR A 367 4.05 0.81 8.10
CA THR A 367 4.91 1.95 8.40
C THR A 367 4.26 3.25 7.95
N GLY A 368 3.37 3.19 6.95
CA GLY A 368 2.81 4.35 6.28
C GLY A 368 3.79 4.98 5.28
N GLU A 369 4.85 4.28 4.92
CA GLU A 369 5.92 4.79 4.07
C GLU A 369 5.65 4.51 2.58
N TYR A 370 6.09 5.44 1.74
CA TYR A 370 6.15 5.26 0.29
C TYR A 370 7.59 4.98 -0.10
N GLN A 371 7.77 3.94 -0.91
CA GLN A 371 9.04 3.60 -1.49
C GLN A 371 8.93 3.69 -3.02
N SER A 372 9.93 4.24 -3.67
CA SER A 372 9.98 4.39 -5.13
C SER A 372 11.36 4.02 -5.64
N HIS A 373 11.51 4.01 -6.96
CA HIS A 373 12.75 3.75 -7.67
C HIS A 373 12.94 4.84 -8.74
N PRO A 374 14.13 5.00 -9.32
CA PRO A 374 14.41 6.12 -10.22
C PRO A 374 13.45 6.27 -11.40
N GLN A 375 13.06 5.17 -12.04
CA GLN A 375 12.08 5.20 -13.13
C GLN A 375 10.67 5.52 -12.62
N GLY A 376 10.31 5.11 -11.40
CA GLY A 376 9.04 5.44 -10.77
C GLY A 376 8.88 6.95 -10.50
N LEU A 377 9.98 7.65 -10.16
CA LEU A 377 9.98 9.11 -10.04
C LEU A 377 9.62 9.82 -11.35
N GLN A 378 9.94 9.24 -12.51
CA GLN A 378 9.61 9.82 -13.82
C GLN A 378 8.11 9.65 -14.17
N LEU A 379 7.37 8.88 -13.37
CA LEU A 379 5.97 8.59 -13.58
C LEU A 379 5.04 9.50 -12.75
N THR A 380 5.59 10.39 -11.92
CA THR A 380 4.81 11.34 -11.12
C THR A 380 5.60 12.63 -10.83
N ASP A 381 4.89 13.74 -10.64
CA ASP A 381 5.50 15.04 -10.33
C ASP A 381 5.66 15.27 -8.81
N VAL A 382 5.05 14.43 -7.98
CA VAL A 382 5.04 14.62 -6.51
C VAL A 382 6.22 13.97 -5.80
N PHE A 383 7.05 13.19 -6.50
CA PHE A 383 8.28 12.62 -5.95
C PHE A 383 9.47 13.07 -6.80
N THR A 384 10.53 13.60 -6.17
CA THR A 384 11.78 13.96 -6.87
C THR A 384 13.03 13.32 -6.27
N THR A 385 12.94 12.74 -5.08
CA THR A 385 14.10 12.25 -4.33
C THR A 385 13.87 10.87 -3.74
N LEU A 386 14.96 10.13 -3.54
CA LEU A 386 15.00 8.84 -2.85
C LEU A 386 15.96 8.94 -1.67
N SER A 387 15.72 8.14 -0.64
CA SER A 387 16.61 8.04 0.52
C SER A 387 17.85 7.20 0.23
N TYR A 388 19.02 7.78 0.52
CA TYR A 388 20.33 7.14 0.44
C TYR A 388 21.00 7.18 1.82
N PRO A 389 21.76 6.15 2.20
CA PRO A 389 22.62 6.23 3.37
C PRO A 389 23.50 7.48 3.30
N VAL A 390 23.74 8.13 4.45
CA VAL A 390 24.75 9.19 4.53
C VAL A 390 26.10 8.59 4.11
N GLU A 391 26.71 9.18 3.09
CA GLU A 391 28.10 8.89 2.73
C GLU A 391 28.97 9.21 3.94
N LYS A 392 29.63 8.20 4.49
CA LYS A 392 30.66 8.42 5.51
C LYS A 392 31.94 8.76 4.77
N ASP A 393 32.44 9.97 5.00
CA ASP A 393 33.74 10.44 4.50
C ASP A 393 34.89 9.52 4.90
#